data_AF-A0A521KX80-F1
#
_entry.id   AF-A0A521KX80-F1
#
_cell.length_a   1.000
_cell.length_b   1.000
_cell.length_c   1.000
_cell.angle_alpha   90.00
_cell.angle_beta   90.00
_cell.angle_gamma   90.00
#
_symmetry.space_group_name_H-M   'P 1'
#
loop_
_entity.id
_entity.type
_entity.pdbx_description
1 polymer ?
#
loop_
_entity_poly.entity_id
_entity_poly.type
_entity_poly.pdbx_seq_one_letter_code
_entity_poly.pdbx_strand_id
1 'polypeptide(L)' 'MFSEGQLVSVVPDPTLPAAAVALSSTPEKSKPGPMVSPSDLLTVVDGELRGNAWVYAVRTQQGTVGWIGEQQLRTATP' A
#
# COMPACT_ATOMS: atom_id res chain seq x y z
N MET A 1 0.06 7.03 -10.46
CA MET A 1 1.07 7.72 -9.65
C MET A 1 0.39 8.36 -8.44
N PHE A 2 0.95 8.17 -7.25
CA PHE A 2 0.47 8.76 -6.00
C PHE A 2 1.51 9.75 -5.45
N SER A 3 1.05 10.76 -4.70
CA SER A 3 1.94 11.78 -4.12
C SER A 3 2.18 11.53 -2.63
N GLU A 4 3.32 11.98 -2.11
CA GLU A 4 3.57 11.98 -0.65
C GLU A 4 2.47 12.76 0.09
N GLY A 5 2.02 12.23 1.23
CA GLY A 5 0.92 12.78 2.02
C GLY A 5 -0.47 12.44 1.49
N GLN A 6 -0.58 11.81 0.32
CA GLN A 6 -1.87 11.41 -0.25
C GLN A 6 -2.47 10.22 0.51
N LEU A 7 -3.79 10.28 0.74
CA LEU A 7 -4.55 9.16 1.26
C LEU A 7 -4.89 8.17 0.14
N VAL A 8 -4.53 6.92 0.38
CA VAL A 8 -4.76 5.78 -0.51
C VAL A 8 -5.34 4.64 0.27
N SER A 9 -5.99 3.72 -0.42
CA SER A 9 -6.42 2.44 0.14
C SER A 9 -5.99 1.32 -0.77
N VAL A 10 -6.07 0.10 -0.26
CA VAL A 10 -5.69 -1.07 -1.04
C VAL A 10 -6.84 -1.47 -1.96
N VAL A 11 -6.51 -1.91 -3.17
CA VAL A 11 -7.48 -2.50 -4.10
C VAL A 11 -7.97 -3.83 -3.50
N PRO A 12 -9.28 -3.96 -3.19
CA PRO A 12 -9.81 -5.20 -2.65
C PRO A 12 -9.71 -6.33 -3.69
N ASP A 13 -9.44 -7.54 -3.21
CA ASP A 13 -9.53 -8.72 -4.06
C ASP A 13 -11.00 -8.95 -4.46
N PRO A 14 -11.34 -9.11 -5.75
CA PRO A 14 -12.72 -9.27 -6.19
C PRO A 14 -13.35 -10.59 -5.69
N THR A 15 -12.54 -11.59 -5.37
CA THR A 15 -12.98 -12.87 -4.80
C THR A 15 -13.09 -12.82 -3.29
N LEU A 16 -12.27 -11.99 -2.63
CA LEU A 16 -12.29 -11.78 -1.18
C LEU A 16 -12.11 -10.29 -0.85
N PRO A 17 -13.17 -9.48 -0.94
CA PRO A 17 -13.07 -8.02 -0.80
C PRO A 17 -12.61 -7.54 0.59
N ALA A 18 -12.76 -8.41 1.60
CA ALA A 18 -12.35 -8.16 2.98
C ALA A 18 -11.00 -8.80 3.34
N ALA A 19 -10.32 -9.46 2.38
CA ALA A 19 -9.02 -10.07 2.66
C ALA A 19 -7.99 -8.98 2.96
N ALA A 20 -7.26 -9.17 4.05
CA ALA A 20 -6.14 -8.31 4.37
C ALA A 20 -5.01 -8.53 3.37
N VAL A 21 -4.40 -7.43 2.93
CA VAL A 21 -3.28 -7.41 2.00
C VAL A 21 -2.00 -7.23 2.81
N ALA A 22 -1.03 -8.10 2.56
CA ALA A 22 0.27 -8.02 3.21
C ALA A 22 1.11 -6.92 2.54
N LEU A 23 1.46 -5.89 3.31
CA LEU A 23 2.51 -4.96 2.93
C LEU A 23 3.86 -5.67 2.98
N SER A 24 4.84 -5.13 2.28
CA SER A 24 6.22 -5.61 2.31
C SER A 24 7.05 -4.77 3.27
N SER A 25 7.91 -5.40 4.07
CA SER A 25 8.82 -4.66 4.96
C SER A 25 9.92 -3.93 4.17
N THR A 26 10.21 -4.38 2.95
CA THR A 26 11.20 -3.78 2.05
C THR A 26 10.55 -3.48 0.69
N PRO A 27 11.05 -2.48 -0.05
CA PRO A 27 10.59 -2.19 -1.41
C PRO A 27 10.81 -3.37 -2.37
N GLU A 28 11.76 -4.26 -2.06
CA GLU A 28 12.08 -5.47 -2.81
C GLU A 28 11.10 -6.63 -2.59
N LYS A 29 10.04 -6.44 -1.77
CA LYS A 29 9.11 -7.49 -1.35
C LYS A 29 9.79 -8.72 -0.73
N SER A 30 10.98 -8.55 -0.16
CA SER A 30 11.77 -9.68 0.34
C SER A 30 11.27 -10.22 1.68
N LYS A 31 10.50 -9.43 2.43
CA LYS A 31 9.95 -9.83 3.72
C LYS A 31 8.48 -9.44 3.86
N PRO A 32 7.63 -10.36 4.36
CA PRO A 32 6.27 -10.00 4.72
C PRO A 32 6.31 -8.91 5.81
N GLY A 33 5.50 -7.88 5.61
CA GLY A 33 5.29 -6.78 6.55
C GLY A 33 3.90 -6.86 7.18
N PRO A 34 3.37 -5.74 7.69
CA PRO A 34 2.05 -5.71 8.31
C PRO A 34 0.93 -6.00 7.29
N MET A 35 -0.14 -6.62 7.77
CA MET A 35 -1.37 -6.82 7.00
C MET A 35 -2.29 -5.61 7.16
N VAL A 36 -2.89 -5.15 6.07
CA VAL A 36 -3.81 -4.01 6.03
C VAL A 36 -5.10 -4.39 5.30
N SER A 37 -6.23 -3.86 5.73
CA SER A 37 -7.51 -4.12 5.08
C SER A 37 -7.74 -3.16 3.91
N PRO A 38 -8.49 -3.54 2.88
CA PRO A 38 -8.90 -2.62 1.81
C PRO A 38 -9.72 -1.42 2.32
N SER A 39 -10.36 -1.56 3.49
CA SER A 39 -11.06 -0.48 4.19
C SER A 39 -10.15 0.45 4.98
N ASP A 40 -8.88 0.09 5.19
CA ASP A 40 -7.93 0.92 5.90
C ASP A 40 -7.43 2.07 5.01
N LEU A 41 -7.39 3.26 5.59
CA LEU A 41 -6.76 4.42 4.98
C LEU A 41 -5.26 4.40 5.28
N LEU A 42 -4.49 4.52 4.21
CA LEU A 42 -3.04 4.55 4.24
C LEU A 42 -2.56 5.91 3.74
N THR A 43 -1.48 6.42 4.32
CA THR A 43 -0.86 7.65 3.85
C THR A 43 0.38 7.30 3.04
N VAL A 44 0.50 7.80 1.82
CA VAL A 44 1.74 7.65 1.05
C VAL A 44 2.85 8.46 1.73
N VAL A 45 3.96 7.80 1.99
CA VAL A 45 5.17 8.37 2.59
C VAL A 45 6.24 8.60 1.55
N ASP A 46 6.39 7.67 0.60
CA ASP A 46 7.40 7.76 -0.45
C ASP A 46 7.01 6.91 -1.65
N GLY A 47 7.62 7.16 -2.80
CA GLY A 47 7.40 6.43 -4.04
C GLY A 47 8.73 6.13 -4.73
N GLU A 48 9.01 4.86 -4.98
CA GLU A 48 10.23 4.40 -5.63
C GLU A 48 9.91 3.65 -6.92
N LEU A 49 10.60 4.01 -8.01
CA LEU A 49 10.50 3.28 -9.28
C LEU A 49 11.47 2.10 -9.26
N ARG A 50 10.93 0.88 -9.14
CA ARG A 50 11.70 -0.37 -9.14
C ARG A 50 11.55 -1.08 -10.48
N GLY A 51 12.59 -1.03 -11.29
CA GLY A 51 12.56 -1.56 -12.66
C GLY A 51 11.58 -0.77 -13.51
N ASN A 52 10.39 -1.33 -13.76
CA ASN A 52 9.35 -0.72 -14.58
C ASN A 52 8.00 -0.54 -13.86
N ALA A 53 8.00 -0.68 -12.52
CA ALA A 53 6.81 -0.55 -11.69
C ALA A 53 7.09 0.34 -10.48
N TRP A 54 6.12 1.20 -10.15
CA TRP A 54 6.18 2.01 -8.94
C TRP A 54 5.82 1.17 -7.72
N VAL A 55 6.61 1.31 -6.67
CA VAL A 55 6.29 0.86 -5.33
C VAL A 55 6.18 2.08 -4.43
N TYR A 56 5.25 2.03 -3.49
CA TYR A 56 4.99 3.14 -2.57
C TYR A 56 5.19 2.67 -1.15
N ALA A 57 5.95 3.45 -0.38
CA ALA A 57 5.94 3.35 1.06
C ALA A 57 4.64 3.99 1.56
N VAL A 58 3.88 3.25 2.34
CA VAL A 58 2.61 3.69 2.91
C VAL A 58 2.64 3.49 4.42
N ARG A 59 2.12 4.48 5.14
CA ARG A 59 1.97 4.46 6.59
C ARG A 59 0.53 4.11 6.95
N THR A 60 0.37 3.11 7.80
CA THR A 60 -0.93 2.74 8.39
C THR A 60 -1.33 3.75 9.46
N GLN A 61 -2.61 3.78 9.84
CA GLN A 61 -3.09 4.61 10.96
C GLN A 61 -2.40 4.27 12.29
N GLN A 62 -1.89 3.06 12.44
CA GLN A 62 -1.12 2.61 13.60
C GLN A 62 0.33 3.12 13.59
N GLY A 63 0.74 3.87 12.56
CA GLY A 63 2.08 4.43 12.43
C GLY A 63 3.12 3.46 11.85
N THR A 64 2.73 2.25 11.47
CA THR A 64 3.62 1.28 10.82
C THR A 64 3.76 1.62 9.34
N VAL A 65 4.98 1.55 8.82
CA VAL A 65 5.26 1.77 7.40
C VAL A 65 5.51 0.43 6.71
N GLY A 66 4.93 0.27 5.52
CA GLY A 66 5.19 -0.87 4.65
C GLY A 66 5.14 -0.46 3.18
N TRP A 67 5.63 -1.34 2.32
CA TRP A 67 5.74 -1.12 0.88
C TRP A 67 4.69 -1.91 0.13
N ILE A 68 4.11 -1.29 -0.89
CA ILE A 68 3.10 -1.90 -1.74
C ILE A 68 3.25 -1.43 -3.18
N GLY A 69 2.92 -2.30 -4.14
CA GLY A 69 2.99 -1.94 -5.56
C GLY A 69 1.83 -1.04 -5.96
N GLU A 70 2.07 -0.14 -6.92
CA GLU A 70 1.06 0.80 -7.44
C GLU A 70 -0.25 0.11 -7.84
N GLN A 71 -0.15 -1.06 -8.47
CA GLN A 71 -1.29 -1.84 -8.98
C GLN A 71 -2.25 -2.31 -7.86
N GLN A 72 -1.77 -2.35 -6.62
CA GLN A 72 -2.57 -2.74 -5.45
C GLN A 72 -3.09 -1.52 -4.68
N LEU A 73 -2.78 -0.30 -5.13
CA LEU A 73 -3.26 0.92 -4.51
C LEU A 73 -4.35 1.59 -5.34
N ARG A 74 -5.28 2.24 -4.66
CA ARG A 74 -6.28 3.13 -5.25
C ARG A 74 -6.34 4.42 -4.44
N THR A 75 -6.75 5.49 -5.08
CA THR A 75 -7.11 6.74 -4.39
C THR A 75 -8.23 6.44 -3.41
N ALA A 76 -8.02 6.78 -2.14
CA ALA A 76 -9.07 6.75 -1.15
C ALA A 76 -10.01 7.93 -1.44
N THR A 77 -11.22 7.63 -1.89
CA THR A 77 -12.31 8.61 -1.93
C THR A 77 -12.95 8.68 -0.54
N PRO A 78 -13.07 9.88 0.06
CA PRO A 78 -13.79 10.07 1.32
C PRO A 78 -15.28 9.76 1.20
#